data_AF-A0A1H9SQX1-F1
#
_entry.id   AF-A0A1H9SQX1-F1
#
_cell.length_a   1.000
_cell.length_b   1.000
_cell.length_c   1.000
_cell.angle_alpha   90.00
_cell.angle_beta   90.00
_cell.angle_gamma   90.00
#
_symmetry.space_group_name_H-M   'P 1'
#
loop_
_entity.id
_entity.type
_entity.pdbx_description
1 polymer ?
#
loop_
_entity_poly.entity_id
_entity_poly.type
_entity_poly.pdbx_seq_one_letter_code
_entity_poly.pdbx_strand_id
1 'polypeptide(L)'
;MDSSHGHCRADPHKAPGLVSQFLPNMEYLLIAENHYSEASLAPMQNLVVAMMRLQRPHNQTAVLELIDLLNLWLADNPELMRIFAIWLHSLLLRQSKHPLAPPEVQDLKELKMTLAAQFKEWAHESEQKGLEKGL
;
A
#
# COMPACT_ATOMS: atom_id res chain seq x y z
N MET A 1 31.01 3.70 44.40
CA MET A 1 31.72 4.56 43.43
C MET A 1 32.35 3.60 42.44
N ASP A 2 31.97 3.47 41.17
CA ASP A 2 31.11 4.29 40.34
C ASP A 2 30.58 3.39 39.20
N SER A 3 29.26 3.42 38.97
CA SER A 3 28.58 2.63 37.93
C SER A 3 28.55 3.46 36.65
N SER A 4 29.55 3.32 35.80
CA SER A 4 29.54 3.98 34.49
C SER A 4 28.78 3.13 33.47
N HIS A 5 27.46 3.26 33.47
CA HIS A 5 26.59 2.73 32.41
C HIS A 5 26.85 3.53 31.12
N GLY A 6 27.66 2.97 30.22
CA GLY A 6 27.82 3.47 28.85
C GLY A 6 26.50 3.30 28.09
N HIS A 7 25.76 4.39 27.94
CA HIS A 7 24.55 4.44 27.14
C HIS A 7 24.95 4.38 25.65
N CYS A 8 24.98 3.17 25.08
CA CYS A 8 25.18 2.99 23.64
C CYS A 8 23.96 3.55 22.89
N ARG A 9 24.06 4.79 22.44
CA ARG A 9 23.12 5.38 21.49
C ARG A 9 23.40 4.73 20.13
N ALA A 10 22.56 3.79 19.73
CA ALA A 10 22.66 3.19 18.40
C ALA A 10 22.34 4.25 17.35
N ASP A 11 23.29 4.50 16.46
CA ASP A 11 23.05 5.26 15.24
C ASP A 11 22.16 4.39 14.33
N PRO A 12 20.92 4.82 13.98
CA PRO A 12 19.99 4.02 13.19
C PRO A 12 20.51 3.69 11.79
N HIS A 13 21.62 4.31 11.35
CA HIS A 13 22.23 4.09 10.04
C HIS A 13 23.41 3.11 10.05
N LYS A 14 23.83 2.60 11.20
CA LYS A 14 24.96 1.67 11.29
C LYS A 14 24.48 0.21 11.36
N ALA A 15 24.59 -0.52 10.24
CA ALA A 15 24.25 -1.94 10.22
C ALA A 15 25.19 -2.73 11.17
N PRO A 16 24.68 -3.57 12.08
CA PRO A 16 25.52 -4.23 13.08
C PRO A 16 26.40 -5.34 12.49
N GLY A 17 27.64 -5.44 12.99
CA GLY A 17 28.54 -6.59 12.81
C GLY A 17 28.92 -6.89 11.37
N LEU A 18 29.00 -8.19 11.03
CA LEU A 18 29.44 -8.70 9.72
C LEU A 18 28.61 -8.15 8.54
N VAL A 19 27.38 -7.69 8.79
CA VAL A 19 26.48 -7.17 7.74
C VAL A 19 26.93 -5.80 7.23
N SER A 20 27.69 -5.03 8.04
CA SER A 20 28.28 -3.75 7.62
C SER A 20 29.12 -3.87 6.34
N GLN A 21 29.83 -4.98 6.14
CA GLN A 21 30.74 -5.14 4.99
C GLN A 21 30.00 -5.40 3.66
N PHE A 22 28.71 -5.71 3.72
CA PHE A 22 27.86 -5.98 2.57
C PHE A 22 26.91 -4.82 2.26
N LEU A 23 27.02 -3.69 2.98
CA LEU A 23 26.23 -2.51 2.65
C LEU A 23 26.71 -1.93 1.32
N PRO A 24 25.83 -1.82 0.30
CA PRO A 24 26.19 -1.18 -0.94
C PRO A 24 26.48 0.32 -0.69
N ASN A 25 27.60 0.81 -1.22
CA ASN A 25 27.92 2.23 -1.18
C ASN A 25 27.27 2.92 -2.38
N MET A 26 26.04 3.40 -2.19
CA MET A 26 25.27 4.10 -3.21
C MET A 26 24.71 5.39 -2.61
N GLU A 27 24.62 6.44 -3.43
CA GLU A 27 23.85 7.63 -3.06
C GLU A 27 22.36 7.27 -3.13
N TYR A 28 21.63 7.55 -2.06
CA TYR A 28 20.19 7.31 -1.99
C TYR A 28 19.47 8.54 -1.47
N LEU A 29 18.25 8.77 -1.98
CA LEU A 29 17.32 9.75 -1.43
C LEU A 29 16.27 9.00 -0.61
N LEU A 30 16.24 9.24 0.70
CA LEU A 30 15.25 8.61 1.56
C LEU A 30 13.90 9.32 1.41
N ILE A 31 12.89 8.58 0.92
CA ILE A 31 11.51 9.06 0.90
C ILE A 31 10.86 8.64 2.21
N ALA A 32 10.64 9.60 3.10
CA ALA A 32 10.03 9.35 4.40
C ALA A 32 8.50 9.33 4.28
N GLU A 33 7.97 8.32 3.58
CA GLU A 33 6.55 8.18 3.21
C GLU A 33 5.59 8.35 4.41
N ASN A 34 6.01 7.90 5.60
CA ASN A 34 5.21 7.98 6.83
C ASN A 34 4.99 9.41 7.36
N HIS A 35 5.71 10.42 6.86
CA HIS A 35 5.54 11.81 7.29
C HIS A 35 4.43 12.55 6.54
N TYR A 36 3.96 12.01 5.41
CA TYR A 36 2.90 12.62 4.64
C TYR A 36 1.53 12.23 5.22
N SER A 37 0.79 13.23 5.68
CA SER A 37 -0.62 13.09 6.07
C SER A 37 -1.53 13.08 4.85
N GLU A 38 -2.73 12.50 4.99
CA GLU A 38 -3.73 12.51 3.92
C GLU A 38 -4.07 13.93 3.46
N ALA A 39 -4.22 14.88 4.39
CA ALA A 39 -4.43 16.29 4.09
C ALA A 39 -3.28 16.93 3.29
N SER A 40 -2.03 16.52 3.54
CA SER A 40 -0.87 17.01 2.76
C SER A 40 -0.83 16.42 1.36
N LEU A 41 -1.33 15.19 1.19
CA LEU A 41 -1.37 14.49 -0.07
C LEU A 41 -2.59 14.90 -0.91
N ALA A 42 -3.71 15.26 -0.28
CA ALA A 42 -4.99 15.64 -0.91
C ALA A 42 -4.86 16.58 -2.12
N PRO A 43 -4.14 17.72 -2.04
CA PRO A 43 -4.03 18.66 -3.16
C PRO A 43 -3.12 18.18 -4.30
N MET A 44 -2.32 17.14 -4.07
CA MET A 44 -1.34 16.66 -5.05
C MET A 44 -1.97 15.62 -5.97
N GLN A 45 -2.01 15.92 -7.27
CA GLN A 45 -2.57 15.04 -8.30
C GLN A 45 -1.45 14.45 -9.16
N ASN A 46 -0.73 13.48 -8.60
CA ASN A 46 0.30 12.74 -9.33
C ASN A 46 0.32 11.26 -8.94
N LEU A 47 0.97 10.45 -9.77
CA LEU A 47 1.01 8.99 -9.62
C LEU A 47 1.72 8.52 -8.35
N VAL A 48 2.75 9.24 -7.89
CA VAL A 48 3.46 8.91 -6.64
C VAL A 48 2.51 9.03 -5.46
N VAL A 49 1.70 10.10 -5.43
CA VAL A 49 0.72 10.33 -4.37
C VAL A 49 -0.40 9.29 -4.41
N ALA A 50 -0.88 8.92 -5.60
CA ALA A 50 -1.82 7.81 -5.75
C ALA A 50 -1.24 6.50 -5.19
N MET A 51 0.03 6.20 -5.50
CA MET A 51 0.74 5.03 -4.99
C MET A 51 0.81 5.03 -3.45
N MET A 52 1.17 6.17 -2.85
CA MET A 52 1.24 6.34 -1.40
C MET A 52 -0.10 6.11 -0.71
N ARG A 53 -1.20 6.62 -1.29
CA ARG A 53 -2.56 6.42 -0.77
C ARG A 53 -3.02 4.95 -0.87
N LEU A 54 -2.62 4.24 -1.93
CA LEU A 54 -2.94 2.81 -2.13
C LEU A 54 -2.19 1.86 -1.19
N GLN A 55 -0.98 2.21 -0.79
CA GLN A 55 -0.20 1.39 0.15
C GLN A 55 -0.76 1.43 1.58
N ARG A 56 -1.45 2.52 1.94
CA ARG A 56 -2.07 2.73 3.25
C ARG A 56 -3.55 3.11 3.09
N PRO A 57 -4.38 2.21 2.56
CA PRO A 57 -5.77 2.52 2.30
C PRO A 57 -6.51 2.72 3.63
N HIS A 58 -7.17 3.87 3.77
CA HIS A 58 -7.97 4.17 4.96
C HIS A 58 -9.26 3.34 5.02
N ASN A 59 -9.85 3.02 3.86
CA ASN A 59 -11.00 2.14 3.73
C ASN A 59 -11.11 1.58 2.29
N GLN A 60 -12.01 0.62 2.10
CA GLN A 60 -12.27 -0.05 0.83
C GLN A 60 -12.80 0.90 -0.27
N THR A 61 -13.64 1.88 0.08
CA THR A 61 -14.19 2.87 -0.85
C THR A 61 -13.10 3.77 -1.44
N ALA A 62 -12.13 4.20 -0.62
CA ALA A 62 -11.01 5.02 -1.02
C ALA A 62 -10.12 4.31 -2.06
N VAL A 63 -10.02 2.97 -2.01
CA VAL A 63 -9.34 2.18 -3.04
C VAL A 63 -10.08 2.27 -4.37
N LEU A 64 -11.41 2.10 -4.37
CA LEU A 64 -12.22 2.16 -5.59
C LEU A 64 -12.19 3.55 -6.23
N GLU A 65 -12.30 4.61 -5.43
CA GLU A 65 -12.21 6.01 -5.90
C GLU A 65 -10.84 6.31 -6.52
N LEU A 66 -9.78 5.75 -5.94
CA LEU A 66 -8.44 5.96 -6.45
C LEU A 66 -8.18 5.18 -7.75
N ILE A 67 -8.80 4.01 -7.92
CA ILE A 67 -8.80 3.29 -9.20
C ILE A 67 -9.53 4.11 -10.29
N ASP A 68 -10.62 4.81 -9.95
CA ASP A 68 -11.30 5.71 -10.89
C ASP A 68 -10.43 6.90 -11.32
N LEU A 69 -9.71 7.51 -10.36
CA LEU A 69 -8.77 8.59 -10.68
C LEU A 69 -7.63 8.09 -11.59
N LEU A 70 -7.11 6.89 -11.34
CA LEU A 70 -6.08 6.30 -12.19
C LEU A 70 -6.61 5.99 -13.60
N ASN A 71 -7.85 5.50 -13.74
CA ASN A 71 -8.50 5.32 -15.04
C ASN A 71 -8.58 6.64 -15.83
N LEU A 72 -8.89 7.75 -15.14
CA LEU A 72 -8.95 9.06 -15.76
C LEU A 72 -7.55 9.58 -16.15
N TRP A 73 -6.57 9.49 -15.25
CA TRP A 73 -5.23 10.04 -15.47
C TRP A 73 -4.41 9.25 -16.49
N LEU A 74 -4.70 7.96 -16.65
CA LEU A 74 -3.95 7.06 -17.53
C LEU A 74 -4.67 6.76 -18.85
N ALA A 75 -5.77 7.46 -19.16
CA ALA A 75 -6.57 7.21 -20.36
C ALA A 75 -5.75 7.29 -21.66
N ASP A 76 -4.80 8.21 -21.73
CA ASP A 76 -3.92 8.40 -22.89
C ASP A 76 -2.66 7.52 -22.87
N ASN A 77 -2.48 6.69 -21.84
CA ASN A 77 -1.28 5.86 -21.66
C ASN A 77 -1.65 4.40 -21.29
N PRO A 78 -2.04 3.58 -22.30
CA PRO A 78 -2.53 2.22 -22.07
C PRO A 78 -1.47 1.27 -21.48
N GLU A 79 -0.19 1.48 -21.81
CA GLU A 79 0.90 0.69 -21.22
C GLU A 79 1.03 0.96 -19.72
N LEU A 80 1.02 2.24 -19.33
CA LEU A 80 1.09 2.62 -17.93
C LEU A 80 -0.16 2.17 -17.16
N MET A 81 -1.34 2.27 -17.76
CA MET A 81 -2.58 1.72 -17.22
C MET A 81 -2.45 0.22 -16.90
N ARG A 82 -1.91 -0.57 -17.85
CA ARG A 82 -1.66 -2.01 -17.67
C ARG A 82 -0.65 -2.28 -16.54
N ILE A 83 0.45 -1.51 -16.47
CA ILE A 83 1.44 -1.63 -15.40
C ILE A 83 0.79 -1.39 -14.03
N PHE A 84 -0.04 -0.35 -13.92
CA PHE A 84 -0.77 -0.06 -12.69
C PHE A 84 -1.77 -1.15 -12.33
N ALA A 85 -2.51 -1.70 -13.29
CA ALA A 85 -3.44 -2.80 -13.05
C ALA A 85 -2.75 -4.03 -12.44
N ILE A 86 -1.62 -4.44 -13.03
CA ILE A 86 -0.83 -5.59 -12.56
C ILE A 86 -0.25 -5.33 -11.15
N TRP A 87 0.31 -4.14 -10.94
CA TRP A 87 0.88 -3.75 -9.66
C TRP A 87 -0.18 -3.66 -8.55
N LEU A 88 -1.32 -3.03 -8.83
CA LEU A 88 -2.44 -2.91 -7.88
C LEU A 88 -3.02 -4.26 -7.50
N HIS A 89 -3.25 -5.13 -8.48
CA HIS A 89 -3.71 -6.49 -8.21
C HIS A 89 -2.74 -7.22 -7.25
N SER A 90 -1.44 -7.12 -7.51
CA SER A 90 -0.40 -7.71 -6.66
C SER A 90 -0.33 -7.10 -5.26
N LEU A 91 -0.52 -5.79 -5.14
CA LEU A 91 -0.54 -5.08 -3.86
C LEU A 91 -1.75 -5.51 -3.02
N LEU A 92 -2.93 -5.56 -3.63
CA LEU A 92 -4.17 -5.89 -2.94
C LEU A 92 -4.21 -7.36 -2.51
N LEU A 93 -3.69 -8.27 -3.33
CA LEU A 93 -3.48 -9.68 -2.96
C LEU A 93 -2.62 -9.86 -1.70
N ARG A 94 -1.61 -9.00 -1.52
CA ARG A 94 -0.75 -9.06 -0.32
C ARG A 94 -1.47 -8.54 0.92
N GLN A 95 -2.42 -7.63 0.76
CA GLN A 95 -3.17 -7.03 1.86
C GLN A 95 -4.41 -7.85 2.25
N SER A 96 -4.97 -8.64 1.32
CA SER A 96 -6.14 -9.46 1.60
C SER A 96 -5.75 -10.74 2.38
N LYS A 97 -6.44 -11.00 3.49
CA LYS A 97 -6.36 -12.29 4.21
C LYS A 97 -7.08 -13.43 3.48
N HIS A 98 -7.86 -13.08 2.46
CA HIS A 98 -8.56 -14.00 1.59
C HIS A 98 -7.84 -14.04 0.23
N PRO A 99 -7.62 -15.23 -0.36
CA PRO A 99 -7.06 -15.30 -1.70
C PRO A 99 -8.05 -14.65 -2.67
N LEU A 100 -7.69 -13.51 -3.25
CA LEU A 100 -8.35 -13.07 -4.48
C LEU A 100 -7.97 -14.12 -5.53
N ALA A 101 -8.95 -14.84 -6.10
CA ALA A 101 -8.66 -15.68 -7.26
C ALA A 101 -8.10 -14.76 -8.34
N PRO A 102 -6.94 -15.06 -8.95
CA PRO A 102 -6.31 -14.16 -9.91
C PRO A 102 -7.25 -14.04 -11.11
N PRO A 103 -7.89 -12.89 -11.32
CA PRO A 103 -8.55 -12.67 -12.58
C PRO A 103 -7.44 -12.35 -13.59
N GLU A 104 -7.64 -12.69 -14.87
CA GLU A 104 -6.71 -12.35 -15.96
C GLU A 104 -6.75 -10.85 -16.27
N VAL A 105 -6.71 -10.02 -15.21
CA VAL A 105 -7.08 -8.62 -15.27
C VAL A 105 -5.87 -7.82 -15.66
N GLN A 106 -5.89 -7.41 -16.92
CA GLN A 106 -4.94 -6.45 -17.49
C GLN A 106 -5.50 -5.02 -17.45
N ASP A 107 -6.74 -4.84 -16.96
CA ASP A 107 -7.50 -3.59 -16.97
C ASP A 107 -7.91 -3.15 -15.55
N LEU A 108 -7.64 -1.88 -15.22
CA LEU A 108 -8.08 -1.26 -13.96
C LEU A 108 -9.60 -1.30 -13.78
N LYS A 109 -10.38 -1.26 -14.87
CA LYS A 109 -11.84 -1.35 -14.83
C LYS A 109 -12.32 -2.71 -14.34
N GLU A 110 -11.74 -3.79 -14.86
CA GLU A 110 -12.07 -5.14 -14.42
C GLU A 110 -11.65 -5.35 -12.96
N LEU A 111 -10.48 -4.83 -12.58
CA LEU A 111 -9.99 -4.88 -11.20
C LEU A 111 -11.00 -4.21 -10.24
N LYS A 112 -11.51 -3.04 -10.61
CA LYS A 112 -12.53 -2.32 -9.84
C LYS A 112 -13.80 -3.17 -9.67
N MET A 113 -14.28 -3.80 -10.74
CA MET A 113 -15.48 -4.64 -10.69
C MET A 113 -15.30 -5.83 -9.75
N THR A 114 -14.16 -6.53 -9.82
CA THR A 114 -13.85 -7.65 -8.93
C THR A 114 -13.79 -7.19 -7.47
N LEU A 115 -13.11 -6.08 -7.18
CA LEU A 115 -13.00 -5.54 -5.82
C LEU A 115 -14.35 -5.12 -5.25
N ALA A 116 -15.18 -4.43 -6.03
CA ALA A 116 -16.50 -3.98 -5.59
C ALA A 116 -17.41 -5.16 -5.21
N ALA A 117 -17.37 -6.25 -5.98
CA ALA A 117 -18.12 -7.47 -5.67
C ALA A 117 -17.64 -8.11 -4.35
N GLN A 118 -16.32 -8.21 -4.16
CA GLN A 118 -15.75 -8.86 -2.98
C GLN A 118 -15.86 -8.03 -1.70
N PHE A 119 -15.73 -6.70 -1.79
CA PHE A 119 -15.94 -5.81 -0.64
C PHE A 119 -17.37 -5.92 -0.09
N LYS A 120 -18.36 -6.06 -0.98
CA LYS A 120 -19.74 -6.31 -0.58
C LYS A 120 -19.91 -7.64 0.16
N GLU A 121 -19.22 -8.68 -0.30
CA GLU A 121 -19.24 -10.01 0.33
C GLU A 121 -18.57 -9.99 1.70
N TRP A 122 -17.41 -9.32 1.84
CA TRP A 122 -16.72 -9.20 3.12
C TRP A 122 -17.47 -8.33 4.14
N ALA A 123 -18.17 -7.29 3.70
CA ALA A 123 -19.05 -6.52 4.58
C ALA A 123 -20.12 -7.41 5.19
N HIS A 124 -20.75 -8.27 4.38
CA HIS A 124 -21.76 -9.22 4.84
C HIS A 124 -21.19 -10.27 5.82
N GLU A 125 -20.01 -10.84 5.52
CA GLU A 125 -19.36 -11.78 6.43
C GLU A 125 -18.97 -11.15 7.77
N SER A 126 -18.54 -9.89 7.77
CA SER A 126 -18.15 -9.18 8.99
C SER A 126 -19.36 -8.88 9.87
N GLU A 127 -20.52 -8.55 9.29
CA GLU A 127 -21.78 -8.39 10.03
C GLU A 127 -22.19 -9.71 10.69
N GLN A 128 -22.16 -10.82 9.95
CA GLN A 128 -22.47 -12.16 10.47
C GLN A 128 -21.52 -12.56 11.62
N LYS A 129 -20.21 -12.43 11.43
CA LYS A 129 -19.21 -12.73 12.47
C LYS A 129 -19.32 -11.79 13.68
N GLY A 130 -19.78 -10.55 13.49
CA GLY A 130 -20.03 -9.59 14.57
C GLY A 130 -21.23 -9.99 15.43
N LEU A 131 -22.28 -10.53 14.81
CA LEU A 131 -23.44 -11.08 15.52
C LEU A 131 -23.08 -12.35 16.30
N GLU A 132 -22.29 -13.24 15.71
CA GLU A 132 -21.84 -14.49 16.37
C GLU A 132 -20.90 -14.25 17.55
N LYS A 133 -20.00 -13.25 17.47
CA LYS A 133 -19.07 -12.91 18.55
C LYS A 133 -19.67 -11.98 19.62
N GLY A 134 -20.85 -11.43 19.37
CA GLY A 134 -21.60 -10.60 20.32
C GLY A 134 -22.54 -11.41 21.24
N LEU A 135 -22.63 -12.72 21.03
CA LEU A 135 -23.30 -13.70 21.89
C LEU A 135 -22.29 -14.37 22.83
#